data_AF-A0A9E4GUL0-F1
#
_entry.id   AF-A0A9E4GUL0-F1
#
_cell.length_a   1.000
_cell.length_b   1.000
_cell.length_c   1.000
_cell.angle_alpha   90.00
_cell.angle_beta   90.00
_cell.angle_gamma   90.00
#
_symmetry.space_group_name_H-M   'P 1'
#
loop_
_entity.id
_entity.type
_entity.pdbx_description
1 polymer ?
#
loop_
_entity_poly.entity_id
_entity_poly.type
_entity_poly.pdbx_seq_one_letter_code
_entity_poly.pdbx_strand_id
1 'polypeptide(L)'
;MNLLDYDAMATGGHEFDDGDKVLADFIGALEFPMVAANIDFNYTAELAGKVEPWVILDLGGERVGVSGLVTAVHAMLSAPGP
;
A
#
# COMPACT_ATOMS: atom_id res chain seq x y z
N MET A 1 11.23 -8.19 0.12
CA MET A 1 11.24 -7.06 -0.85
C MET A 1 12.38 -6.10 -0.53
N ASN A 2 12.63 -5.78 0.75
CA ASN A 2 13.75 -4.93 1.19
C ASN A 2 15.12 -5.35 0.62
N LEU A 3 15.48 -6.64 0.66
CA LEU A 3 16.77 -7.12 0.11
C LEU A 3 16.93 -6.87 -1.41
N LEU A 4 15.82 -6.77 -2.14
CA LEU A 4 15.81 -6.46 -3.58
C LEU A 4 15.73 -4.95 -3.85
N ASP A 5 15.67 -4.13 -2.82
CA ASP A 5 15.67 -2.66 -2.89
C ASP A 5 14.55 -2.11 -3.77
N TYR A 6 13.31 -2.50 -3.46
CA TYR A 6 12.13 -1.97 -4.15
C TYR A 6 11.96 -0.48 -3.82
N ASP A 7 11.68 0.35 -4.82
CA ASP A 7 11.48 1.79 -4.61
C ASP A 7 10.08 2.12 -4.04
N ALA A 8 9.05 1.39 -4.48
CA ALA A 8 7.67 1.54 -4.04
C ALA A 8 6.84 0.31 -4.42
N MET A 9 5.71 0.12 -3.75
CA MET A 9 4.72 -0.92 -4.09
C MET A 9 3.32 -0.31 -4.16
N ALA A 10 2.58 -0.58 -5.24
CA ALA A 10 1.14 -0.37 -5.24
C ALA A 10 0.45 -1.49 -4.45
N THR A 11 -0.52 -1.16 -3.60
CA THR A 11 -1.34 -2.20 -2.98
C THR A 11 -2.26 -2.85 -4.02
N GLY A 12 -2.49 -4.15 -3.91
CA GLY A 12 -3.51 -4.88 -4.64
C GLY A 12 -4.74 -5.13 -3.76
N GLY A 13 -5.69 -5.91 -4.29
CA GLY A 13 -6.88 -6.30 -3.54
C GLY A 13 -6.64 -7.42 -2.53
N HIS A 14 -5.64 -8.28 -2.78
CA HIS A 14 -5.35 -9.44 -1.93
C HIS A 14 -4.58 -9.07 -0.65
N GLU A 15 -3.95 -7.90 -0.61
CA GLU A 15 -3.33 -7.36 0.60
C GLU A 15 -4.31 -7.18 1.76
N PHE A 16 -5.63 -7.20 1.49
CA PHE A 16 -6.70 -7.10 2.49
C PHE A 16 -7.25 -8.46 2.96
N ASP A 17 -6.85 -9.58 2.33
CA ASP A 17 -7.44 -10.91 2.58
C ASP A 17 -7.26 -11.38 4.03
N ASP A 18 -6.13 -11.03 4.65
CA ASP A 18 -5.78 -11.43 6.02
C ASP A 18 -6.16 -10.36 7.07
N GLY A 19 -6.86 -9.31 6.66
CA GLY A 19 -7.37 -8.24 7.52
C GLY A 19 -6.39 -7.10 7.80
N ASP A 20 -6.93 -5.99 8.30
CA ASP A 20 -6.21 -4.71 8.44
C ASP A 20 -4.98 -4.80 9.34
N LYS A 21 -5.02 -5.60 10.41
CA LYS A 21 -3.87 -5.76 11.31
C LYS A 21 -2.69 -6.43 10.60
N VAL A 22 -2.95 -7.47 9.82
CA VAL A 22 -1.88 -8.19 9.10
C VAL A 22 -1.28 -7.28 8.03
N LEU A 23 -2.13 -6.53 7.32
CA LEU A 23 -1.66 -5.51 6.38
C LEU A 23 -0.84 -4.41 7.06
N ALA A 24 -1.27 -3.92 8.23
CA ALA A 24 -0.55 -2.92 9.00
C ALA A 24 0.84 -3.41 9.47
N ASP A 25 0.91 -4.67 9.91
CA ASP A 25 2.17 -5.32 10.31
C ASP A 25 3.08 -5.52 9.09
N PHE A 26 2.53 -5.90 7.93
CA PHE A 26 3.25 -6.03 6.67
C PHE A 26 3.83 -4.68 6.22
N ILE A 27 3.02 -3.62 6.16
CA ILE A 27 3.48 -2.26 5.80
C ILE A 27 4.58 -1.81 6.76
N GLY A 28 4.43 -2.09 8.07
CA GLY A 28 5.43 -1.76 9.08
C GLY A 28 6.78 -2.47 8.93
N ALA A 29 6.85 -3.56 8.16
CA ALA A 29 8.08 -4.29 7.86
C ALA A 29 8.75 -3.85 6.55
N LEU A 30 8.09 -3.02 5.72
CA LEU A 30 8.64 -2.51 4.48
C LEU A 30 9.64 -1.37 4.75
N GLU A 31 10.77 -1.40 4.07
CA GLU A 31 11.76 -0.31 4.09
C GLU A 31 11.52 0.73 2.99
N PHE A 32 10.44 0.56 2.21
CA PHE A 32 10.02 1.41 1.11
C PHE A 32 8.51 1.66 1.18
N PRO A 33 8.00 2.73 0.57
CA PRO A 33 6.60 3.11 0.67
C PRO A 33 5.68 2.16 -0.09
N MET A 34 4.54 1.85 0.53
CA MET A 34 3.35 1.38 -0.17
C MET A 34 2.49 2.58 -0.57
N VAL A 35 1.93 2.56 -1.79
CA VAL A 35 1.12 3.65 -2.34
C VAL A 35 -0.24 3.21 -2.87
N ALA A 36 -1.28 4.00 -2.62
CA ALA A 36 -2.61 3.84 -3.21
C ALA A 36 -3.41 5.14 -3.18
N ALA A 37 -3.76 5.68 -4.35
CA ALA A 37 -4.46 6.96 -4.49
C ALA A 37 -5.99 6.84 -4.44
N ASN A 38 -6.55 5.64 -4.57
CA ASN A 38 -7.98 5.41 -4.70
C ASN A 38 -8.59 4.59 -3.54
N ILE A 39 -7.92 4.53 -2.39
CA ILE A 39 -8.44 3.95 -1.14
C ILE A 39 -8.29 4.99 -0.03
N ASP A 40 -9.35 5.21 0.74
CA ASP A 40 -9.28 5.96 1.99
C ASP A 40 -8.98 4.98 3.13
N PHE A 41 -7.79 5.01 3.72
CA PHE A 41 -7.39 4.10 4.80
C PHE A 41 -7.86 4.55 6.20
N ASN A 42 -8.57 5.67 6.32
CA ASN A 42 -9.03 6.18 7.62
C ASN A 42 -10.26 5.42 8.17
N TYR A 43 -10.78 4.41 7.45
CA TYR A 43 -11.86 3.56 7.97
C TYR A 43 -11.43 2.69 9.16
N THR A 44 -10.12 2.54 9.39
CA THR A 44 -9.54 1.68 10.42
C THR A 44 -8.35 2.38 11.07
N ALA A 45 -8.18 2.21 12.39
CA ALA A 45 -7.09 2.88 13.12
C ALA A 45 -5.72 2.25 12.80
N GLU A 46 -5.74 0.97 12.41
CA GLU A 46 -4.58 0.15 12.09
C GLU A 46 -3.87 0.65 10.83
N LEU A 47 -4.60 1.13 9.81
CA LEU A 47 -4.05 1.55 8.51
C LEU A 47 -3.99 3.07 8.33
N ALA A 48 -4.63 3.85 9.19
CA ALA A 48 -4.62 5.30 9.13
C ALA A 48 -3.19 5.86 9.07
N GLY A 49 -2.89 6.62 8.01
CA GLY A 49 -1.58 7.25 7.79
C GLY A 49 -0.43 6.29 7.46
N LYS A 50 -0.69 5.02 7.15
CA LYS A 50 0.35 4.05 6.76
C LYS A 50 0.61 3.99 5.26
N VAL A 51 -0.34 4.41 4.44
CA VAL A 51 -0.28 4.35 2.97
C VAL A 51 -0.51 5.74 2.42
N GLU A 52 0.39 6.18 1.55
CA GLU A 52 0.32 7.47 0.89
C GLU A 52 -0.27 7.33 -0.53
N PRO A 53 -0.88 8.36 -1.13
CA PRO A 53 -1.41 8.26 -2.48
C PRO A 53 -0.31 8.13 -3.56
N TRP A 54 0.91 8.50 -3.23
CA TRP A 54 2.05 8.57 -4.14
C TRP A 54 3.42 8.60 -3.42
N VAL A 55 4.51 8.67 -4.17
CA VAL A 55 5.84 9.05 -3.68
C VAL A 55 6.59 9.76 -4.81
N ILE A 56 7.51 10.64 -4.45
CA ILE A 56 8.49 11.21 -5.38
C ILE A 56 9.85 10.56 -5.12
N LEU A 57 10.38 9.87 -6.12
CA LEU A 57 11.71 9.27 -6.12
C LEU A 57 12.71 10.20 -6.78
N ASP A 58 13.94 10.23 -6.29
CA ASP A 58 15.07 10.89 -6.96
C ASP A 58 15.96 9.82 -7.60
N LEU A 59 15.90 9.72 -8.93
CA LEU A 59 16.57 8.69 -9.71
C LEU A 59 17.58 9.36 -10.64
N GLY A 60 18.84 9.43 -10.19
CA GLY A 60 19.92 10.03 -10.97
C GLY A 60 19.76 11.53 -11.21
N GLY A 61 19.15 12.26 -10.28
CA GLY A 61 18.91 13.70 -10.38
C GLY A 61 17.58 14.06 -11.05
N GLU A 62 16.81 13.06 -11.52
CA GLU A 62 15.46 13.24 -12.03
C GLU A 62 14.42 12.87 -10.98
N ARG A 63 13.38 13.70 -10.85
CA ARG A 63 12.27 13.44 -9.94
C ARG A 63 11.18 12.63 -10.64
N VAL A 64 10.91 11.43 -10.15
CA VAL A 64 9.89 10.53 -10.70
C VAL A 64 8.76 10.37 -9.69
N GLY A 65 7.53 10.71 -10.11
CA GLY A 65 6.34 10.48 -9.31
C GLY A 65 5.77 9.08 -9.55
N VAL A 66 5.50 8.34 -8.48
CA VAL A 66 4.86 7.01 -8.52
C VAL A 66 3.55 7.09 -7.75
N SER A 67 2.43 6.71 -8.36
CA SER A 67 1.12 6.64 -7.69
C SER A 67 0.49 5.28 -7.95
N GLY A 68 -0.09 4.68 -6.90
CA GLY A 68 -0.71 3.36 -6.97
C GLY A 68 -2.21 3.46 -7.18
N LEU A 69 -2.79 2.51 -7.91
CA LEU A 69 -4.22 2.32 -8.01
C LEU A 69 -4.56 0.85 -7.76
N VAL A 70 -5.58 0.62 -6.95
CA VAL A 70 -6.12 -0.71 -6.71
C VAL A 70 -7.30 -0.93 -7.63
N THR A 71 -7.36 -2.10 -8.28
CA THR A 71 -8.53 -2.47 -9.08
C THR A 71 -9.78 -2.37 -8.22
N ALA A 72 -10.80 -1.68 -8.72
CA ALA A 72 -12.07 -1.42 -8.03
C ALA A 72 -12.97 -2.67 -7.88
N VAL A 73 -12.40 -3.86 -7.61
CA VAL A 73 -13.15 -5.05 -7.19
C VAL A 73 -13.32 -5.00 -5.66
N HIS A 74 -13.87 -3.89 -5.17
CA HIS A 74 -13.97 -3.57 -3.75
C HIS A 74 -15.15 -4.25 -3.03
N ALA A 75 -15.47 -5.53 -3.29
CA ALA A 75 -16.51 -6.22 -2.48
C ALA A 75 -16.62 -7.75 -2.54
N MET A 76 -16.05 -8.46 -3.54
CA MET A 76 -16.51 -9.84 -3.82
C MET A 76 -15.51 -10.99 -3.72
N LEU A 77 -14.19 -10.75 -3.63
CA LEU A 77 -13.21 -11.84 -3.63
C LEU A 77 -12.30 -11.91 -2.40
N SER A 78 -12.26 -10.84 -1.61
CA SER A 78 -11.47 -10.73 -0.38
C SER A 78 -12.46 -10.63 0.76
N ALA A 79 -12.57 -11.68 1.55
CA ALA A 79 -13.37 -11.63 2.77
C ALA A 79 -12.64 -10.72 3.77
N PRO A 80 -13.23 -9.62 4.25
CA PRO A 80 -12.69 -9.01 5.46
C PRO A 80 -12.70 -10.10 6.53
N GLY A 81 -11.51 -10.45 7.03
CA GLY A 81 -11.37 -11.35 8.17
C GLY A 81 -12.20 -10.85 9.36
N PRO A 82 -12.55 -11.75 10.30
CA PRO A 82 -13.45 -11.46 11.42
C PRO A 82 -12.97 -10.31 12.33
#